data_AF-A0A2K1KXM1-F1
#
_entry.id   AF-A0A2K1KXM1-F1
#
_cell.length_a   1.000
_cell.length_b   1.000
_cell.length_c   1.000
_cell.angle_alpha   90.00
_cell.angle_beta   90.00
_cell.angle_gamma   90.00
#
_symmetry.space_group_name_H-M   'P 1'
#
loop_
_entity.id
_entity.type
_entity.pdbx_description
1 polymer ?
#
loop_
_entity_poly.entity_id
_entity_poly.type
_entity_poly.pdbx_seq_one_letter_code
_entity_poly.pdbx_strand_id
1 'polypeptide(L)'
;MNKQEMPLTFDIMTSMVSNSKILTYAQKPICITTILNIIKKYNGVNVVIVVLSYSRYNKENSLLFNKSLINRGLFSSIKYEVVEIVENKFMNETLVYIPDGDILYDNDGIILVSQQVKDYPMLPLKPKSRESNCIDATTFNRAHRSFEANITRFSKEKIYCGTTRLPIEARVATDICYYHTFRHQARDKVHSISKGQLRKIQLQFKEIEKDCLIVHRITLMLLEKLKNTFDLCEIWICHDCSTICSSSPCINCNERNMKEQQLSNSSKLLAQELSIANIRMGLKYT
;
A
#
# COMPACT_ATOMS: atom_id res chain seq x y z
N MET A 1 -10.04 7.06 -13.40
CA MET A 1 -9.60 6.23 -12.25
C MET A 1 -9.88 4.73 -12.45
N ASN A 2 -10.68 4.36 -13.45
CA ASN A 2 -11.23 3.02 -13.59
C ASN A 2 -10.20 1.90 -13.84
N LYS A 3 -8.99 2.25 -14.31
CA LYS A 3 -7.88 1.29 -14.46
C LYS A 3 -7.41 0.70 -13.13
N GLN A 4 -7.66 1.38 -12.00
CA GLN A 4 -7.25 0.95 -10.66
C GLN A 4 -8.33 0.14 -9.93
N GLU A 5 -9.46 -0.13 -10.59
CA GLU A 5 -10.56 -0.90 -10.00
C GLU A 5 -10.23 -2.39 -9.91
N MET A 6 -10.83 -3.06 -8.93
CA MET A 6 -10.74 -4.50 -8.79
C MET A 6 -11.57 -5.18 -9.88
N PRO A 7 -10.96 -5.98 -10.77
CA PRO A 7 -11.67 -6.67 -11.84
C PRO A 7 -12.51 -7.84 -11.32
N LEU A 8 -13.45 -8.28 -12.17
CA LEU A 8 -14.22 -9.52 -12.01
C LEU A 8 -13.35 -10.78 -12.21
N THR A 9 -13.84 -11.87 -11.61
CA THR A 9 -13.24 -13.21 -11.45
C THR A 9 -12.77 -13.92 -12.73
N PHE A 10 -13.43 -13.71 -13.86
CA PHE A 10 -13.34 -14.66 -14.99
C PHE A 10 -11.97 -14.74 -15.68
N ASP A 11 -11.18 -13.66 -15.68
CA ASP A 11 -9.88 -13.63 -16.37
C ASP A 11 -8.71 -14.13 -15.48
N ILE A 12 -8.92 -14.27 -14.17
CA ILE A 12 -7.82 -14.45 -13.19
C ILE A 12 -7.64 -15.90 -12.77
N MET A 13 -8.71 -16.71 -12.72
CA MET A 13 -8.58 -18.12 -12.32
C MET A 13 -7.72 -18.95 -13.29
N THR A 14 -7.66 -18.53 -14.56
CA THR A 14 -6.87 -19.17 -15.61
C THR A 14 -5.51 -18.49 -15.85
N SER A 15 -5.28 -17.32 -15.29
CA SER A 15 -4.04 -16.56 -15.51
C SER A 15 -3.16 -16.56 -14.26
N MET A 16 -1.90 -16.93 -14.44
CA MET A 16 -0.86 -16.92 -13.39
C MET A 16 -0.38 -15.48 -13.12
N VAL A 17 -1.30 -14.54 -12.89
CA VAL A 17 -0.94 -13.15 -12.63
C VAL A 17 -0.56 -13.01 -11.16
N SER A 18 0.69 -12.61 -10.91
CA SER A 18 1.17 -12.27 -9.57
C SER A 18 0.41 -11.07 -9.00
N ASN A 19 0.00 -11.16 -7.73
CA ASN A 19 -0.70 -10.12 -6.97
C ASN A 19 -2.02 -9.63 -7.61
N SER A 20 -2.96 -10.54 -7.83
CA SER A 20 -4.29 -10.19 -8.33
C SER A 20 -5.30 -10.01 -7.20
N LYS A 21 -6.34 -9.22 -7.46
CA LYS A 21 -7.28 -8.72 -6.46
C LYS A 21 -8.67 -8.70 -7.07
N ILE A 22 -9.62 -9.41 -6.47
CA ILE A 22 -10.93 -9.69 -7.06
C ILE A 22 -12.04 -9.30 -6.09
N LEU A 23 -13.09 -8.64 -6.61
CA LEU A 23 -14.31 -8.34 -5.85
C LEU A 23 -15.21 -9.58 -5.79
N THR A 24 -15.69 -9.96 -4.60
CA THR A 24 -16.48 -11.21 -4.43
C THR A 24 -17.93 -11.07 -4.93
N TYR A 25 -18.54 -9.91 -4.69
CA TYR A 25 -19.96 -9.67 -4.99
C TYR A 25 -20.10 -8.43 -5.89
N ALA A 26 -19.66 -8.56 -7.13
CA ALA A 26 -19.89 -7.54 -8.15
C ALA A 26 -21.37 -7.47 -8.54
N GLN A 27 -21.89 -6.26 -8.74
CA GLN A 27 -23.27 -6.03 -9.15
C GLN A 27 -23.31 -5.27 -10.48
N LYS A 28 -24.34 -5.51 -11.28
CA LYS A 28 -24.63 -4.67 -12.45
C LYS A 28 -25.10 -3.28 -11.98
N PRO A 29 -24.58 -2.18 -12.53
CA PRO A 29 -25.05 -0.84 -12.17
C PRO A 29 -26.51 -0.63 -12.59
N ILE A 30 -27.29 0.07 -11.77
CA ILE A 30 -28.70 0.40 -12.07
C ILE A 30 -28.79 1.36 -13.26
N CYS A 31 -27.93 2.39 -13.27
CA CYS A 31 -27.78 3.33 -14.37
C CYS A 31 -26.58 2.88 -15.21
N ILE A 32 -26.83 2.43 -16.43
CA ILE A 32 -25.82 1.82 -17.30
C ILE A 32 -25.82 2.48 -18.67
N THR A 33 -24.64 2.66 -19.27
CA THR A 33 -24.55 3.07 -20.67
C THR A 33 -24.73 1.86 -21.59
N THR A 34 -25.24 2.06 -22.81
CA THR A 34 -25.35 1.00 -23.83
C THR A 34 -24.02 0.28 -24.05
N ILE A 35 -22.91 1.03 -24.10
CA ILE A 35 -21.55 0.48 -24.24
C ILE A 35 -21.21 -0.46 -23.07
N LEU A 36 -21.44 -0.04 -21.82
CA LEU A 36 -21.16 -0.87 -20.66
C LEU A 36 -22.09 -2.10 -20.60
N ASN A 37 -23.32 -1.98 -21.10
CA ASN A 37 -24.27 -3.08 -21.22
C ASN A 37 -23.83 -4.13 -22.27
N ILE A 38 -23.07 -3.71 -23.30
CA ILE A 38 -22.47 -4.61 -24.29
C ILE A 38 -21.23 -5.31 -23.71
N ILE A 39 -20.34 -4.56 -23.04
CA ILE A 39 -19.07 -5.09 -22.49
C ILE A 39 -19.33 -6.08 -21.34
N LYS A 40 -20.41 -5.90 -20.56
CA LYS A 40 -20.82 -6.76 -19.43
C LYS A 40 -19.73 -7.01 -18.37
N LYS A 41 -18.75 -6.10 -18.23
CA LYS A 41 -17.77 -6.11 -17.14
C LYS A 41 -18.18 -5.08 -16.08
N TYR A 42 -18.50 -5.56 -14.87
CA TYR A 42 -18.97 -4.75 -13.75
C TYR A 42 -18.03 -4.88 -12.54
N ASN A 43 -17.32 -3.81 -12.21
CA ASN A 43 -16.26 -3.83 -11.19
C ASN A 43 -16.65 -3.06 -9.90
N GLY A 44 -17.91 -3.17 -9.48
CA GLY A 44 -18.46 -2.36 -8.41
C GLY A 44 -19.75 -2.90 -7.82
N VAL A 45 -20.34 -2.12 -6.91
CA VAL A 45 -21.53 -2.47 -6.14
C VAL A 45 -22.48 -1.27 -6.10
N ASN A 46 -23.79 -1.51 -6.22
CA ASN A 46 -24.78 -0.46 -5.98
C ASN A 46 -24.93 -0.24 -4.47
N VAL A 47 -24.76 1.00 -4.02
CA VAL A 47 -24.82 1.35 -2.60
C VAL A 47 -25.85 2.46 -2.40
N VAL A 48 -26.70 2.30 -1.39
CA VAL A 48 -27.58 3.37 -0.91
C VAL A 48 -26.70 4.37 -0.16
N ILE A 49 -26.63 5.60 -0.67
CA ILE A 49 -25.88 6.69 -0.09
C ILE A 49 -26.81 7.68 0.60
N VAL A 50 -26.26 8.34 1.62
CA VAL A 50 -26.92 9.40 2.36
C VAL A 50 -25.98 10.58 2.40
N VAL A 51 -26.39 11.71 1.83
CA VAL A 51 -25.57 12.93 1.80
C VAL A 51 -25.87 13.75 3.05
N LEU A 52 -25.10 13.52 4.11
CA LEU A 52 -25.27 14.18 5.40
C LEU A 52 -23.94 14.36 6.12
N SER A 53 -23.76 15.51 6.78
CA SER A 53 -22.71 15.73 7.77
C SER A 53 -23.17 15.22 9.14
N TYR A 54 -22.82 13.98 9.51
CA TYR A 54 -23.33 13.34 10.73
C TYR A 54 -22.36 13.39 11.92
N SER A 55 -21.12 12.91 11.76
CA SER A 55 -20.23 12.61 12.89
C SER A 55 -18.87 13.32 12.84
N ARG A 56 -18.71 14.34 11.96
CA ARG A 56 -17.44 15.04 11.67
C ARG A 56 -16.31 14.15 11.12
N TYR A 57 -16.46 12.83 11.13
CA TYR A 57 -15.52 11.86 10.55
C TYR A 57 -15.61 11.74 9.03
N ASN A 58 -16.54 12.45 8.38
CA ASN A 58 -16.71 12.47 6.92
C ASN A 58 -16.21 13.80 6.30
N LYS A 59 -15.13 14.37 6.83
CA LYS A 59 -14.46 15.58 6.32
C LYS A 59 -13.36 15.24 5.32
N GLU A 60 -13.00 16.19 4.45
CA GLU A 60 -11.81 16.09 3.58
C GLU A 60 -11.72 14.76 2.78
N ASN A 61 -12.80 14.45 2.05
CA ASN A 61 -12.93 13.25 1.20
C ASN A 61 -13.03 11.90 1.94
N SER A 62 -13.30 11.91 3.24
CA SER A 62 -13.62 10.68 3.97
C SER A 62 -15.10 10.31 3.85
N LEU A 63 -15.37 9.00 3.81
CA LEU A 63 -16.69 8.42 3.73
C LEU A 63 -16.97 7.60 5.00
N LEU A 64 -18.23 7.61 5.44
CA LEU A 64 -18.67 6.79 6.56
C LEU A 64 -19.41 5.56 6.03
N PHE A 65 -18.95 4.37 6.41
CA PHE A 65 -19.59 3.11 6.05
C PHE A 65 -20.36 2.51 7.23
N ASN A 66 -21.47 1.85 6.93
CA ASN A 66 -22.22 1.08 7.91
C ASN A 66 -21.48 -0.24 8.21
N LYS A 67 -21.04 -0.41 9.46
CA LYS A 67 -20.35 -1.62 9.94
C LYS A 67 -21.13 -2.90 9.67
N SER A 68 -22.46 -2.87 9.81
CA SER A 68 -23.31 -4.04 9.55
C SER A 68 -23.34 -4.44 8.08
N LEU A 69 -23.17 -3.51 7.14
CA LEU A 69 -23.07 -3.83 5.72
C LEU A 69 -21.72 -4.46 5.38
N ILE A 70 -20.63 -3.96 5.97
CA ILE A 70 -19.30 -4.54 5.81
C ILE A 70 -19.28 -5.97 6.32
N ASN A 71 -19.84 -6.23 7.51
CA ASN A 71 -19.93 -7.58 8.07
C ASN A 71 -20.75 -8.55 7.21
N ARG A 72 -21.65 -8.05 6.37
CA ARG A 72 -22.44 -8.85 5.42
C ARG A 72 -21.75 -9.04 4.06
N GLY A 73 -20.53 -8.53 3.89
CA GLY A 73 -19.75 -8.71 2.68
C GLY A 73 -19.80 -7.55 1.69
N LEU A 74 -20.30 -6.36 2.07
CA LEU A 74 -20.19 -5.16 1.23
C LEU A 74 -18.71 -4.86 0.96
N PHE A 75 -18.34 -4.76 -0.32
CA PHE A 75 -16.96 -4.54 -0.79
C PHE A 75 -15.94 -5.60 -0.36
N SER A 76 -16.39 -6.82 -0.08
CA SER A 76 -15.49 -7.94 0.20
C SER A 76 -14.67 -8.31 -1.04
N SER A 77 -13.38 -8.55 -0.84
CA SER A 77 -12.43 -8.83 -1.91
C SER A 77 -11.44 -9.91 -1.52
N ILE A 78 -11.04 -10.74 -2.48
CA ILE A 78 -10.03 -11.79 -2.33
C ILE A 78 -8.75 -11.34 -3.05
N LYS A 79 -7.60 -11.55 -2.40
CA LYS A 79 -6.27 -11.32 -2.97
C LYS A 79 -5.63 -12.66 -3.26
N TYR A 80 -5.09 -12.84 -4.47
CA TYR A 80 -4.30 -13.99 -4.85
C TYR A 80 -2.84 -13.56 -5.04
N GLU A 81 -1.93 -14.31 -4.43
CA GLU A 81 -0.49 -14.17 -4.64
C GLU A 81 0.02 -15.49 -5.20
N VAL A 82 0.57 -15.43 -6.41
CA VAL A 82 1.19 -16.58 -7.07
C VAL A 82 2.70 -16.45 -6.88
N VAL A 83 3.30 -17.49 -6.31
CA VAL A 83 4.76 -17.60 -6.15
C VAL A 83 5.22 -18.70 -7.09
N GLU A 84 6.01 -18.33 -8.08
CA GLU A 84 6.66 -19.29 -8.98
C GLU A 84 7.91 -19.84 -8.29
N ILE A 85 7.98 -21.17 -8.15
CA ILE A 85 9.14 -21.88 -7.62
C ILE A 85 9.83 -22.55 -8.81
N VAL A 86 11.09 -22.16 -9.06
CA VAL A 86 11.91 -22.75 -10.11
C VAL A 86 13.01 -23.57 -9.45
N GLU A 87 13.06 -24.86 -9.75
CA GLU A 87 14.16 -25.72 -9.32
C GLU A 87 15.40 -25.47 -10.17
N ASN A 88 16.45 -24.94 -9.56
CA ASN A 88 17.74 -24.77 -10.21
C ASN A 88 18.65 -25.97 -9.90
N LYS A 89 18.93 -26.82 -10.90
CA LYS A 89 19.84 -27.98 -10.80
C LYS A 89 21.32 -27.58 -10.83
N PHE A 90 21.75 -26.57 -10.05
CA PHE A 90 23.12 -26.06 -10.12
C PHE A 90 24.10 -26.69 -9.14
N MET A 91 23.61 -27.40 -8.13
CA MET A 91 24.31 -28.36 -7.28
C MET A 91 23.21 -29.32 -6.81
N ASN A 92 23.50 -30.55 -6.39
CA ASN A 92 22.51 -31.56 -5.98
C ASN A 92 21.67 -31.20 -4.71
N GLU A 93 21.43 -29.92 -4.43
CA GLU A 93 20.63 -29.42 -3.33
C GLU A 93 19.55 -28.46 -3.86
N THR A 94 18.30 -28.91 -3.79
CA THR A 94 17.12 -28.11 -4.14
C THR A 94 16.79 -27.19 -2.97
N LEU A 95 17.22 -25.92 -3.01
CA LEU A 95 16.85 -24.93 -2.00
C LEU A 95 15.51 -24.26 -2.36
N VAL A 96 14.44 -24.72 -1.72
CA VAL A 96 13.10 -24.13 -1.84
C VAL A 96 12.90 -23.14 -0.68
N TYR A 97 12.77 -21.84 -1.00
CA TYR A 97 12.50 -20.80 0.02
C TYR A 97 10.99 -20.54 0.09
N ILE A 98 10.35 -20.93 1.19
CA ILE A 98 8.93 -20.67 1.45
C ILE A 98 8.82 -19.85 2.75
N PRO A 99 8.05 -18.75 2.78
CA PRO A 99 7.92 -17.91 3.97
C PRO A 99 7.07 -18.61 5.05
N ASP A 100 7.69 -18.82 6.22
CA ASP A 100 7.17 -19.09 7.56
C ASP A 100 5.73 -19.66 7.67
N GLY A 101 5.63 -20.97 7.92
CA GLY A 101 4.42 -21.66 8.39
C GLY A 101 4.61 -23.18 8.50
N ASP A 102 3.81 -23.84 9.35
CA ASP A 102 3.72 -25.31 9.43
C ASP A 102 2.97 -25.84 8.20
N ILE A 103 3.71 -26.22 7.16
CA ILE A 103 3.14 -26.66 5.89
C ILE A 103 3.25 -28.19 5.80
N LEU A 104 2.12 -28.85 5.53
CA LEU A 104 2.12 -30.29 5.23
C LEU A 104 2.49 -30.49 3.76
N TYR A 105 3.55 -31.26 3.55
CA TYR A 105 3.99 -31.68 2.23
C TYR A 105 3.31 -33.00 1.87
N ASP A 106 2.92 -33.14 0.61
CA ASP A 106 2.67 -34.45 0.03
C ASP A 106 3.98 -35.24 -0.08
N ASN A 107 3.85 -36.54 -0.36
CA ASN A 107 4.98 -37.43 -0.61
C ASN A 107 5.91 -36.95 -1.75
N ASP A 108 5.40 -36.05 -2.60
CA ASP A 108 6.11 -35.45 -3.74
C ASP A 108 6.78 -34.10 -3.40
N GLY A 109 6.74 -33.65 -2.14
CA GLY A 109 7.35 -32.38 -1.71
C GLY A 109 6.56 -31.12 -2.10
N ILE A 110 5.35 -31.29 -2.63
CA ILE A 110 4.42 -30.20 -2.98
C ILE A 110 3.48 -29.93 -1.81
N ILE A 111 3.11 -28.67 -1.64
CA ILE A 111 2.15 -28.26 -0.61
C ILE A 111 0.75 -28.76 -1.00
N LEU A 112 0.07 -29.45 -0.08
CA LEU A 112 -1.32 -29.84 -0.25
C LEU A 112 -2.22 -28.61 -0.44
N VAL A 113 -2.80 -28.48 -1.64
CA VAL A 113 -3.79 -27.44 -1.93
C VAL A 113 -5.02 -27.69 -1.06
N SER A 114 -5.45 -26.69 -0.28
CA SER A 114 -6.62 -26.64 0.63
C SER A 114 -6.38 -26.78 2.14
N GLN A 115 -5.15 -26.59 2.64
CA GLN A 115 -4.97 -26.42 4.09
C GLN A 115 -5.47 -25.03 4.54
N GLN A 116 -6.58 -25.03 5.31
CA GLN A 116 -7.25 -23.82 5.77
C GLN A 116 -6.42 -23.04 6.79
N VAL A 117 -6.07 -21.78 6.47
CA VAL A 117 -5.79 -20.75 7.47
C VAL A 117 -7.06 -19.91 7.62
N LYS A 118 -7.96 -20.40 8.49
CA LYS A 118 -9.26 -19.84 8.89
C LYS A 118 -10.41 -19.99 7.89
N ASP A 119 -11.34 -20.82 8.29
CA ASP A 119 -12.62 -21.07 7.64
C ASP A 119 -13.45 -19.79 7.57
N TYR A 120 -13.75 -19.37 6.36
CA TYR A 120 -14.94 -18.58 6.09
C TYR A 120 -15.81 -19.40 5.16
N PRO A 121 -17.09 -19.65 5.50
CA PRO A 121 -17.97 -20.37 4.60
C PRO A 121 -18.14 -19.57 3.31
N MET A 122 -17.64 -20.10 2.19
CA MET A 122 -18.00 -19.58 0.88
C MET A 122 -19.47 -19.95 0.63
N LEU A 123 -20.35 -18.98 0.74
CA LEU A 123 -21.74 -19.13 0.34
C LEU A 123 -21.86 -18.88 -1.18
N PRO A 124 -22.20 -19.90 -1.99
CA PRO A 124 -22.52 -19.70 -3.40
C PRO A 124 -23.94 -19.11 -3.49
N LEU A 125 -24.06 -17.80 -3.34
CA LEU A 125 -25.30 -17.08 -3.62
C LEU A 125 -25.24 -16.59 -5.06
N LYS A 126 -25.88 -17.31 -5.98
CA LYS A 126 -26.30 -16.75 -7.26
C LYS A 126 -27.26 -15.60 -6.95
N PRO A 127 -26.94 -14.33 -7.24
CA PRO A 127 -27.89 -13.25 -7.03
C PRO A 127 -29.04 -13.46 -8.01
N LYS A 128 -30.22 -13.82 -7.50
CA LYS A 128 -31.48 -13.67 -8.26
C LYS A 128 -31.78 -12.17 -8.33
N SER A 129 -31.21 -11.47 -9.30
CA SER A 129 -31.67 -10.12 -9.61
C SER A 129 -33.06 -10.22 -10.21
N ARG A 130 -34.07 -9.66 -9.53
CA ARG A 130 -35.31 -9.25 -10.21
C ARG A 130 -34.90 -8.34 -11.37
N GLU A 131 -35.40 -8.61 -12.57
CA GLU A 131 -35.23 -7.72 -13.72
C GLU A 131 -36.00 -6.42 -13.46
N SER A 132 -35.36 -5.47 -12.78
CA SER A 132 -35.76 -4.09 -12.83
C SER A 132 -35.17 -3.47 -14.09
N ASN A 133 -35.97 -2.73 -14.85
CA ASN A 133 -35.51 -1.98 -16.02
C ASN A 133 -34.29 -1.15 -15.65
N CYS A 134 -33.14 -1.44 -16.26
CA CYS A 134 -31.93 -0.63 -16.10
C CYS A 134 -32.16 0.71 -16.80
N ILE A 135 -31.72 1.80 -16.19
CA ILE A 135 -31.86 3.14 -16.76
C ILE A 135 -30.68 3.36 -17.71
N ASP A 136 -30.99 3.76 -18.95
CA ASP A 136 -29.96 4.11 -19.92
C ASP A 136 -29.38 5.49 -19.60
N ALA A 137 -28.12 5.49 -19.18
CA ALA A 137 -27.35 6.67 -18.81
C ALA A 137 -26.38 7.11 -19.92
N THR A 138 -26.63 6.72 -21.17
CA THR A 138 -25.83 7.17 -22.31
C THR A 138 -25.82 8.69 -22.47
N THR A 139 -24.63 9.22 -22.73
CA THR A 139 -24.46 10.64 -23.03
C THR A 139 -25.31 11.04 -24.25
N PHE A 140 -25.89 12.24 -24.21
CA PHE A 140 -26.77 12.81 -25.25
C PHE A 140 -28.13 12.12 -25.45
N ASN A 141 -28.52 11.18 -24.59
CA ASN A 141 -29.83 10.57 -24.67
C ASN A 141 -30.93 11.47 -24.07
N ARG A 142 -31.98 11.75 -24.84
CA ARG A 142 -33.08 12.67 -24.46
C ARG A 142 -33.90 12.16 -23.27
N ALA A 143 -33.93 10.83 -23.07
CA ALA A 143 -34.64 10.18 -21.96
C ALA A 143 -34.05 10.50 -20.58
N HIS A 144 -32.77 10.88 -20.49
CA HIS A 144 -32.10 11.20 -19.23
C HIS A 144 -32.66 12.48 -18.57
N ARG A 145 -33.01 13.50 -19.38
CA ARG A 145 -33.56 14.77 -18.88
C ARG A 145 -34.93 14.61 -18.22
N SER A 146 -35.73 13.67 -18.69
CA SER A 146 -37.05 13.36 -18.12
C SER A 146 -36.93 12.66 -16.76
N PHE A 147 -35.87 11.88 -16.54
CA PHE A 147 -35.59 11.21 -15.28
C PHE A 147 -35.05 12.19 -14.22
N GLU A 148 -34.18 13.13 -14.60
CA GLU A 148 -33.70 14.23 -13.72
C GLU A 148 -34.85 15.13 -13.19
N ALA A 149 -35.86 15.39 -14.03
CA ALA A 149 -37.04 16.16 -13.65
C ALA A 149 -37.96 15.43 -12.64
N ASN A 150 -37.89 14.10 -12.58
CA ASN A 150 -38.65 13.28 -11.63
C ASN A 150 -37.90 13.05 -10.30
N ILE A 151 -36.57 12.93 -10.34
CA ILE A 151 -35.72 12.77 -9.13
C ILE A 151 -35.70 14.05 -8.28
N THR A 152 -35.71 15.23 -8.91
CA THR A 152 -35.75 16.52 -8.17
C THR A 152 -36.96 16.67 -7.24
N ARG A 153 -38.01 15.85 -7.41
CA ARG A 153 -39.19 15.79 -6.54
C ARG A 153 -39.09 14.79 -5.39
N PHE A 154 -38.24 13.77 -5.46
CA PHE A 154 -38.14 12.71 -4.46
C PHE A 154 -36.69 12.29 -4.22
N SER A 155 -36.11 12.77 -3.11
CA SER A 155 -35.18 11.99 -2.26
C SER A 155 -34.79 12.73 -0.99
N LYS A 156 -35.53 13.77 -0.59
CA LYS A 156 -35.29 14.52 0.66
C LYS A 156 -36.13 13.91 1.77
N GLU A 157 -35.62 12.85 2.39
CA GLU A 157 -36.28 12.13 3.46
C GLU A 157 -36.00 12.77 4.83
N LYS A 158 -36.95 12.63 5.77
CA LYS A 158 -36.71 12.93 7.18
C LYS A 158 -36.04 11.71 7.81
N ILE A 159 -34.81 11.90 8.27
CA ILE A 159 -34.01 10.85 8.92
C ILE A 159 -33.94 11.13 10.42
N TYR A 160 -33.88 10.07 11.22
CA TYR A 160 -33.73 10.14 12.67
C TYR A 160 -32.27 9.87 13.06
N CYS A 161 -31.78 10.62 14.03
CA CYS A 161 -30.46 10.39 14.60
C CYS A 161 -30.46 9.08 15.40
N GLY A 162 -29.53 8.17 15.10
CA GLY A 162 -29.45 6.87 15.79
C GLY A 162 -29.10 6.99 17.27
N THR A 163 -28.32 8.00 17.65
CA THR A 163 -27.87 8.20 19.04
C THR A 163 -28.93 8.88 19.90
N THR A 164 -29.50 9.99 19.41
CA THR A 164 -30.49 10.79 20.18
C THR A 164 -31.93 10.35 19.95
N ARG A 165 -32.20 9.53 18.93
CA ARG A 165 -33.54 9.11 18.47
C ARG A 165 -34.47 10.26 18.07
N LEU A 166 -33.94 11.47 17.92
CA LEU A 166 -34.68 12.65 17.48
C LEU A 166 -34.62 12.82 15.96
N PRO A 167 -35.65 13.41 15.33
CA PRO A 167 -35.60 13.75 13.92
C PRO A 167 -34.52 14.80 13.66
N ILE A 168 -33.80 14.64 12.55
CA ILE A 168 -32.86 15.64 12.07
C ILE A 168 -33.68 16.75 11.40
N GLU A 169 -33.41 18.00 11.78
CA GLU A 169 -34.15 19.17 11.27
C GLU A 169 -33.97 19.37 9.76
N ALA A 170 -32.80 19.00 9.24
CA ALA A 170 -32.50 19.05 7.81
C ALA A 170 -33.10 17.86 7.06
N ARG A 171 -33.65 18.12 5.87
CA ARG A 171 -34.02 17.06 4.92
C ARG A 171 -32.77 16.53 4.24
N VAL A 172 -32.59 15.22 4.26
CA VAL A 172 -31.38 14.55 3.80
C VAL A 172 -31.62 13.88 2.46
N ALA A 173 -30.68 14.01 1.53
CA ALA A 173 -30.74 13.34 0.23
C ALA A 173 -30.28 11.87 0.36
N THR A 174 -31.13 10.95 -0.05
CA THR A 174 -30.89 9.50 -0.04
C THR A 174 -31.08 8.92 -1.43
N ASP A 175 -30.04 8.35 -2.01
CA ASP A 175 -30.11 7.82 -3.38
C ASP A 175 -29.21 6.59 -3.55
N ILE A 176 -29.37 5.86 -4.66
CA ILE A 176 -28.54 4.70 -4.98
C ILE A 176 -27.45 5.14 -5.95
N CYS A 177 -26.19 4.89 -5.61
CA CYS A 177 -25.05 5.17 -6.46
C CYS A 177 -24.17 3.93 -6.63
N TYR A 178 -23.59 3.79 -7.82
CA TYR A 178 -22.68 2.70 -8.12
C TYR A 178 -21.25 3.07 -7.71
N TYR A 179 -20.67 2.31 -6.79
CA TYR A 179 -19.33 2.52 -6.27
C TYR A 179 -18.37 1.43 -6.71
N HIS A 180 -17.15 1.86 -7.04
CA HIS A 180 -16.06 0.96 -7.41
C HIS A 180 -15.09 0.78 -6.24
N THR A 181 -14.53 -0.42 -6.13
CA THR A 181 -13.48 -0.73 -5.17
C THR A 181 -12.11 -0.62 -5.83
N PHE A 182 -11.23 0.19 -5.24
CA PHE A 182 -9.86 0.35 -5.72
C PHE A 182 -8.92 -0.73 -5.16
N ARG A 183 -7.90 -1.10 -5.94
CA ARG A 183 -6.89 -2.09 -5.55
C ARG A 183 -5.96 -1.62 -4.42
N HIS A 184 -5.78 -0.30 -4.27
CA HIS A 184 -4.92 0.28 -3.25
C HIS A 184 -5.59 0.25 -1.87
N GLN A 185 -5.20 -0.73 -1.04
CA GLN A 185 -5.73 -0.87 0.31
C GLN A 185 -4.72 -0.32 1.33
N ALA A 186 -5.23 0.23 2.43
CA ALA A 186 -4.38 0.76 3.51
C ALA A 186 -3.45 -0.32 4.08
N ARG A 187 -3.92 -1.58 4.15
CA ARG A 187 -3.13 -2.72 4.64
C ARG A 187 -1.82 -2.92 3.87
N ASP A 188 -1.81 -2.69 2.56
CA ASP A 188 -0.58 -2.85 1.76
C ASP A 188 0.39 -1.67 1.92
N LYS A 189 -0.06 -0.56 2.51
CA LYS A 189 0.74 0.67 2.69
C LYS A 189 1.33 0.80 4.08
N VAL A 190 0.78 0.10 5.07
CA VAL A 190 1.29 0.16 6.45
C VAL A 190 2.59 -0.61 6.54
N HIS A 191 3.64 0.08 6.95
CA HIS A 191 4.95 -0.51 7.19
C HIS A 191 5.58 0.16 8.41
N SER A 192 6.16 -0.65 9.31
CA SER A 192 6.85 -0.18 10.51
C SER A 192 8.14 -0.95 10.70
N ILE A 193 9.22 -0.24 11.01
CA ILE A 193 10.55 -0.82 11.27
C ILE A 193 11.01 -0.31 12.64
N SER A 194 11.43 -1.22 13.52
CA SER A 194 11.96 -0.88 14.85
C SER A 194 13.49 -1.02 14.96
N LYS A 195 14.11 -2.04 14.34
CA LYS A 195 15.56 -2.23 14.09
C LYS A 195 15.75 -3.61 13.43
N GLY A 196 16.49 -3.72 12.31
CA GLY A 196 16.80 -5.02 11.71
C GLY A 196 16.98 -5.01 10.18
N GLN A 197 17.82 -5.93 9.69
CA GLN A 197 18.27 -6.09 8.30
C GLN A 197 17.28 -6.93 7.48
N LEU A 198 15.98 -6.59 7.51
CA LEU A 198 15.05 -7.17 6.56
C LEU A 198 15.12 -6.34 5.27
N ARG A 199 15.38 -7.01 4.14
CA ARG A 199 15.55 -6.47 2.78
C ARG A 199 14.33 -5.68 2.23
N LYS A 200 13.31 -5.41 3.04
CA LYS A 200 12.14 -4.61 2.67
C LYS A 200 12.41 -3.15 2.99
N ILE A 201 12.60 -2.38 1.91
CA ILE A 201 12.56 -0.91 1.77
C ILE A 201 12.59 -0.17 3.12
N GLN A 202 13.80 0.15 3.60
CA GLN A 202 13.95 1.13 4.67
C GLN A 202 13.41 2.48 4.18
N LEU A 203 12.67 3.19 5.04
CA LEU A 203 12.25 4.56 4.76
C LEU A 203 13.50 5.43 4.65
N GLN A 204 13.78 5.89 3.42
CA GLN A 204 14.94 6.74 3.16
C GLN A 204 14.65 8.14 3.66
N PHE A 205 15.47 8.62 4.59
CA PHE A 205 15.55 10.03 4.94
C PHE A 205 16.36 10.75 3.85
N LYS A 206 15.71 11.58 3.03
CA LYS A 206 16.34 12.25 1.89
C LYS A 206 16.59 13.73 2.20
N GLU A 207 17.05 14.44 1.18
CA GLU A 207 17.47 15.84 1.28
C GLU A 207 16.33 16.77 1.71
N ILE A 208 15.11 16.54 1.21
CA ILE A 208 13.96 17.40 1.55
C ILE A 208 13.57 17.21 3.02
N GLU A 209 13.58 15.98 3.53
CA GLU A 209 13.30 15.73 4.95
C GLU A 209 14.39 16.34 5.85
N LYS A 210 15.66 16.28 5.40
CA LYS A 210 16.80 16.94 6.07
C LYS A 210 16.60 18.46 6.11
N ASP A 211 16.29 19.07 4.98
CA ASP A 211 16.16 20.53 4.86
C ASP A 211 14.98 21.04 5.69
N CYS A 212 13.88 20.29 5.77
CA CYS A 212 12.75 20.59 6.64
C CYS A 212 13.18 20.68 8.12
N LEU A 213 13.96 19.71 8.62
CA LEU A 213 14.47 19.75 10.01
C LEU A 213 15.44 20.91 10.25
N ILE A 214 16.27 21.26 9.26
CA ILE A 214 17.18 22.40 9.33
C ILE A 214 16.39 23.71 9.43
N VAL A 215 15.35 23.88 8.61
CA VAL A 215 14.47 25.06 8.65
C VAL A 215 13.77 25.20 10.00
N HIS A 216 13.31 24.08 10.58
CA HIS A 216 12.72 24.07 11.92
C HIS A 216 13.75 24.22 13.06
N ARG A 217 15.05 24.28 12.76
CA ARG A 217 16.17 24.38 13.74
C ARG A 217 16.20 23.23 14.76
N ILE A 218 15.75 22.04 14.36
CA ILE A 218 15.72 20.87 15.24
C ILE A 218 16.99 20.04 15.04
N THR A 219 18.12 20.60 15.46
CA THR A 219 19.46 20.02 15.25
C THR A 219 19.66 18.69 15.98
N LEU A 220 19.07 18.54 17.17
CA LEU A 220 19.19 17.31 17.97
C LEU A 220 18.49 16.12 17.30
N MET A 221 17.25 16.31 16.81
CA MET A 221 16.53 15.26 16.08
C MET A 221 17.21 14.93 14.76
N LEU A 222 17.74 15.93 14.05
CA LEU A 222 18.51 15.71 12.83
C LEU A 222 19.76 14.88 13.13
N LEU A 223 20.51 15.20 14.19
CA LEU A 223 21.70 14.45 14.59
C LEU A 223 21.34 13.03 15.07
N GLU A 224 20.24 12.83 15.79
CA GLU A 224 19.77 11.51 16.21
C GLU A 224 19.33 10.66 15.01
N LYS A 225 18.57 11.24 14.06
CA LYS A 225 18.16 10.56 12.84
C LYS A 225 19.37 10.16 12.00
N LEU A 226 20.28 11.10 11.78
CA LEU A 226 21.52 10.87 11.05
C LEU A 226 22.37 9.81 11.73
N LYS A 227 22.66 9.89 13.04
CA LYS A 227 23.44 8.89 13.77
C LYS A 227 22.82 7.49 13.75
N ASN A 228 21.50 7.39 13.86
CA ASN A 228 20.80 6.09 13.83
C ASN A 228 20.73 5.49 12.42
N THR A 229 20.76 6.31 11.37
CA THR A 229 20.85 5.87 9.97
C THR A 229 22.28 5.65 9.49
N PHE A 230 23.25 6.33 10.10
CA PHE A 230 24.65 6.20 9.74
C PHE A 230 25.19 4.90 10.30
N ASP A 231 25.66 4.04 9.41
CA ASP A 231 26.58 2.97 9.79
C ASP A 231 27.87 3.64 10.27
N LEU A 232 27.99 3.80 11.58
CA LEU A 232 29.18 4.33 12.23
C LEU A 232 30.30 3.31 12.10
N CYS A 233 31.46 3.77 11.64
CA CYS A 233 32.68 2.99 11.59
C CYS A 233 33.81 3.71 12.30
N GLU A 234 34.59 2.93 13.02
CA GLU A 234 35.81 3.37 13.68
C GLU A 234 36.93 3.44 12.64
N ILE A 235 37.54 4.61 12.53
CA ILE A 235 38.65 4.87 11.61
C ILE A 235 39.81 5.51 12.37
N TRP A 236 41.02 5.17 11.93
CA TRP A 236 42.25 5.77 12.42
C TRP A 236 42.66 6.90 11.49
N ILE A 237 42.99 8.06 12.05
CA ILE A 237 43.50 9.20 11.28
C ILE A 237 44.84 9.58 11.87
N CYS A 238 45.84 9.72 11.01
CA CYS A 238 47.17 10.14 11.44
C CYS A 238 47.28 11.67 11.54
N HIS A 239 47.97 12.16 12.55
CA HIS A 239 48.15 13.59 12.82
C HIS A 239 48.95 14.30 11.71
N ASP A 240 50.04 13.69 11.27
CA ASP A 240 51.00 14.35 10.36
C ASP A 240 50.60 14.18 8.89
N CYS A 241 50.11 13.00 8.50
CA CYS A 241 49.59 12.73 7.16
C CYS A 241 48.14 13.22 6.98
N SER A 242 47.35 13.44 8.04
CA SER A 242 45.91 13.77 8.00
C SER A 242 45.06 12.81 7.13
N THR A 243 45.57 11.61 6.84
CA THR A 243 44.91 10.59 6.01
C THR A 243 44.28 9.52 6.89
N ILE A 244 43.21 8.90 6.39
CA ILE A 244 42.61 7.72 7.00
C ILE A 244 43.59 6.54 6.83
N CYS A 245 43.94 5.89 7.93
CA CYS A 245 44.86 4.75 7.98
C CYS A 245 44.11 3.48 8.40
N SER A 246 44.53 2.34 7.82
CA SER A 246 43.96 1.02 8.14
C SER A 246 44.69 0.35 9.31
N SER A 247 45.95 0.71 9.54
CA SER A 247 46.84 0.11 10.53
C SER A 247 47.81 1.14 11.08
N SER A 248 48.28 0.94 12.31
CA SER A 248 49.40 1.67 12.91
C SER A 248 50.71 0.92 12.69
N PRO A 249 51.82 1.54 12.20
CA PRO A 249 52.07 2.97 11.92
C PRO A 249 51.56 3.48 10.55
N CYS A 250 51.50 4.83 10.33
CA CYS A 250 50.98 5.43 9.08
C CYS A 250 51.89 5.00 7.93
N ILE A 251 51.36 4.35 6.91
CA ILE A 251 52.14 3.94 5.72
C ILE A 251 52.81 5.15 5.05
N ASN A 252 52.20 6.33 5.15
CA ASN A 252 52.69 7.55 4.49
C ASN A 252 53.73 8.35 5.30
N CYS A 253 53.75 8.23 6.64
CA CYS A 253 54.64 9.01 7.50
C CYS A 253 55.54 8.15 8.40
N ASN A 254 55.32 6.83 8.46
CA ASN A 254 55.94 5.87 9.39
C ASN A 254 55.86 6.25 10.88
N GLU A 255 55.11 7.29 11.24
CA GLU A 255 54.85 7.69 12.62
C GLU A 255 53.66 6.94 13.24
N ARG A 256 53.67 6.85 14.58
CA ARG A 256 52.62 6.21 15.38
C ARG A 256 51.55 7.19 15.90
N ASN A 257 51.61 8.47 15.50
CA ASN A 257 50.69 9.51 15.96
C ASN A 257 49.31 9.39 15.29
N MET A 258 48.51 8.39 15.70
CA MET A 258 47.14 8.17 15.22
C MET A 258 46.09 8.45 16.29
N LYS A 259 44.94 8.96 15.84
CA LYS A 259 43.74 9.16 16.65
C LYS A 259 42.59 8.35 16.09
N GLU A 260 41.83 7.72 16.99
CA GLU A 260 40.61 7.00 16.66
C GLU A 260 39.42 7.98 16.60
N GLN A 261 38.60 7.86 15.57
CA GLN A 261 37.38 8.67 15.41
C GLN A 261 36.26 7.83 14.78
N GLN A 262 35.03 8.08 15.22
CA GLN A 262 33.84 7.52 14.59
C GLN A 262 33.36 8.43 13.46
N LEU A 263 33.26 7.87 12.26
CA LEU A 263 32.77 8.53 11.06
C LEU A 263 31.71 7.64 10.38
N SER A 264 30.89 8.21 9.50
CA SER A 264 29.97 7.39 8.70
C SER A 264 30.73 6.55 7.67
N ASN A 265 30.24 5.34 7.38
CA ASN A 265 30.79 4.49 6.32
C ASN A 265 30.79 5.19 4.96
N SER A 266 29.76 5.96 4.64
CA SER A 266 29.67 6.68 3.36
C SER A 266 30.81 7.67 3.18
N SER A 267 31.19 8.40 4.23
CA SER A 267 32.34 9.32 4.18
C SER A 267 33.69 8.60 4.11
N LYS A 268 33.83 7.42 4.72
CA LYS A 268 35.03 6.58 4.55
C LYS A 268 35.15 6.11 3.10
N LEU A 269 34.06 5.65 2.50
CA LEU A 269 34.01 5.21 1.10
C LEU A 269 34.30 6.37 0.14
N LEU A 270 33.73 7.55 0.39
CA LEU A 270 34.04 8.76 -0.38
C LEU A 270 35.55 9.10 -0.37
N ALA A 271 36.20 8.96 0.78
CA ALA A 271 37.64 9.19 0.88
C ALA A 271 38.45 8.15 0.08
N GLN A 272 38.01 6.89 0.03
CA GLN A 272 38.64 5.85 -0.78
C GLN A 272 38.46 6.11 -2.28
N GLU A 273 37.26 6.48 -2.72
CA GLU A 273 36.99 6.83 -4.12
C GLU A 273 37.80 8.04 -4.59
N LEU A 274 37.92 9.07 -3.76
CA LEU A 274 38.76 10.23 -4.08
C LEU A 274 40.24 9.86 -4.14
N SER A 275 40.71 8.96 -3.27
CA SER A 275 42.09 8.46 -3.33
C SER A 275 42.37 7.71 -4.62
N ILE A 276 41.41 6.93 -5.15
CA ILE A 276 41.52 6.26 -6.45
C ILE A 276 41.61 7.29 -7.59
N ALA A 277 40.90 8.42 -7.47
CA ALA A 277 40.98 9.53 -8.39
C ALA A 277 42.25 10.41 -8.23
N ASN A 278 43.23 10.00 -7.42
CA ASN A 278 44.42 10.77 -7.06
C ASN A 278 44.14 12.12 -6.37
N ILE A 279 42.97 12.26 -5.72
CA ILE A 279 42.60 13.43 -4.93
C ILE A 279 42.79 13.08 -3.45
N ARG A 280 43.70 13.79 -2.78
CA ARG A 280 43.97 13.58 -1.35
C ARG A 280 42.98 14.36 -0.48
N MET A 281 42.16 13.64 0.29
CA MET A 281 41.37 14.24 1.38
C MET A 281 42.20 14.26 2.67
N GLY A 282 42.47 15.46 3.19
CA GLY A 282 43.11 15.65 4.50
C GLY A 282 42.07 16.00 5.56
N LEU A 283 41.91 15.15 6.58
CA LEU A 283 41.04 15.40 7.72
C LEU A 283 41.85 16.03 8.84
N LYS A 284 41.67 17.34 9.06
CA LYS A 284 42.29 18.09 10.16
C LYS A 284 41.38 18.10 11.38
N TYR A 285 41.96 17.82 12.53
CA TYR A 285 41.32 17.99 13.81
C TYR A 285 41.51 19.41 14.34
N THR A 286 40.49 19.93 15.02
CA THR A 286 40.58 21.06 15.94
C THR A 286 40.58 20.56 17.36
#